data_AF-A0AA86QSL3-F1
#
_entry.id   AF-A0AA86QSL3-F1
#
_cell.length_a   1.000
_cell.length_b   1.000
_cell.length_c   1.000
_cell.angle_alpha   90.00
_cell.angle_beta   90.00
_cell.angle_gamma   90.00
#
_symmetry.space_group_name_H-M   'P 1'
#
loop_
_entity.id
_entity.type
_entity.pdbx_description
1 polymer ?
#
loop_
_entity_poly.entity_id
_entity_poly.type
_entity_poly.pdbx_seq_one_letter_code
_entity_poly.pdbx_strand_id
1 'polypeptide(L)'
;MIQKYSAEVQEHKDSGKNNFRYLVIQNEQLLKSIQFAEELQIIELYIDNCCCVQIDPAPKNITDLTLYRCKLNKLNGIQHMIQLTQLYLNNNNIQDISQMKSLINLKELFLSENKIVNIHSLQSLKKLKTLSINCNSINDIQYIKRLTNLTQLDVSNNLISDITPITKLTGLLVLGISQNNIINIKALEQLTYLEEADLFGNYIQNFQPISNHINRNRYIIEKIGETKGVQEIPSKEQINYSFKRQILFDFSNLFDQMKQTKNKYILSSQKLQNVNKLLQKVKYSQILIVSNIIKYFQEANK
;
A
#
# COMPACT_ATOMS: atom_id res chain seq x y z
N MET A 1 -6.76 -7.41 -34.85
CA MET A 1 -5.66 -7.69 -33.91
C MET A 1 -6.08 -7.51 -32.44
N ILE A 2 -6.88 -6.50 -32.10
CA ILE A 2 -7.44 -6.31 -30.74
C ILE A 2 -8.27 -7.51 -30.25
N GLN A 3 -9.07 -8.15 -31.13
CA GLN A 3 -9.87 -9.34 -30.78
C GLN A 3 -9.07 -10.63 -30.53
N LYS A 4 -7.78 -10.71 -30.91
CA LYS A 4 -6.99 -11.94 -30.74
C LYS A 4 -6.36 -12.05 -29.34
N TYR A 5 -6.38 -10.96 -28.57
CA TYR A 5 -5.87 -10.86 -27.19
C TYR A 5 -6.94 -10.33 -26.21
N SER A 6 -8.21 -10.22 -26.65
CA SER A 6 -9.31 -9.52 -25.97
C SER A 6 -9.97 -10.28 -24.81
N ALA A 7 -9.21 -10.98 -23.97
CA ALA A 7 -9.80 -11.58 -22.77
C ALA A 7 -9.77 -10.65 -21.55
N GLU A 8 -8.84 -9.68 -21.47
CA GLU A 8 -8.65 -8.88 -20.23
C GLU A 8 -8.37 -7.37 -20.44
N VAL A 9 -8.52 -6.84 -21.67
CA VAL A 9 -8.55 -5.38 -21.87
C VAL A 9 -9.95 -4.89 -21.53
N GLN A 10 -10.19 -4.48 -20.29
CA GLN A 10 -11.48 -3.93 -19.91
C GLN A 10 -11.61 -2.49 -20.45
N GLU A 11 -12.73 -2.17 -21.11
CA GLU A 11 -13.05 -0.83 -21.58
C GLU A 11 -13.57 0.02 -20.41
N HIS A 12 -12.99 1.20 -20.14
CA HIS A 12 -13.71 2.29 -19.47
C HIS A 12 -13.99 3.36 -20.51
N LYS A 13 -15.26 3.45 -20.94
CA LYS A 13 -15.74 4.51 -21.82
C LYS A 13 -15.86 5.80 -21.02
N ASP A 14 -14.79 6.58 -20.97
CA ASP A 14 -14.89 7.99 -20.62
C ASP A 14 -14.93 8.82 -21.89
N SER A 15 -16.07 9.45 -22.15
CA SER A 15 -16.26 10.48 -23.19
C SER A 15 -15.86 10.11 -24.63
N GLY A 16 -16.66 9.27 -25.29
CA GLY A 16 -16.84 9.30 -26.77
C GLY A 16 -15.61 9.00 -27.66
N LYS A 17 -14.45 8.64 -27.10
CA LYS A 17 -13.28 8.14 -27.84
C LYS A 17 -12.90 6.80 -27.24
N ASN A 18 -12.81 5.76 -28.08
CA ASN A 18 -12.32 4.43 -27.69
C ASN A 18 -10.81 4.51 -27.39
N ASN A 19 -10.44 5.07 -26.23
CA ASN A 19 -9.07 5.12 -25.76
C ASN A 19 -8.93 4.16 -24.58
N PHE A 20 -8.35 2.99 -24.83
CA PHE A 20 -7.95 2.08 -23.75
C PHE A 20 -6.90 2.80 -22.90
N ARG A 21 -7.21 3.06 -21.62
CA ARG A 21 -6.26 3.71 -20.70
C ARG A 21 -5.58 2.74 -19.77
N TYR A 22 -6.13 1.54 -19.61
CA TYR A 22 -5.60 0.54 -18.70
C TYR A 22 -5.53 -0.85 -19.34
N LEU A 23 -4.57 -1.65 -18.90
CA LEU A 23 -4.35 -3.02 -19.33
C LEU A 23 -4.19 -3.92 -18.10
N VAL A 24 -4.96 -4.99 -18.03
CA VAL A 24 -4.91 -6.00 -16.97
C VAL A 24 -4.39 -7.30 -17.55
N ILE A 25 -3.42 -7.92 -16.87
CA ILE A 25 -2.81 -9.19 -17.28
C ILE A 25 -2.76 -10.12 -16.08
N GLN A 26 -3.58 -11.17 -16.10
CA GLN A 26 -3.61 -12.24 -15.10
C GLN A 26 -3.25 -13.61 -15.70
N ASN A 27 -2.99 -13.63 -17.01
CA ASN A 27 -2.57 -14.81 -17.76
C ASN A 27 -1.23 -14.54 -18.45
N GLU A 28 -0.24 -15.39 -18.18
CA GLU A 28 1.12 -15.26 -18.73
C GLU A 28 1.15 -15.24 -20.27
N GLN A 29 0.19 -15.89 -20.94
CA GLN A 29 0.08 -15.87 -22.40
C GLN A 29 -0.20 -14.45 -22.95
N LEU A 30 -0.79 -13.59 -22.13
CA LEU A 30 -1.12 -12.20 -22.47
C LEU A 30 0.04 -11.24 -22.21
N LEU A 31 1.16 -11.65 -21.61
CA LEU A 31 2.31 -10.77 -21.37
C LEU A 31 2.87 -10.15 -22.65
N LYS A 32 2.76 -10.85 -23.78
CA LYS A 32 3.15 -10.30 -25.09
C LYS A 32 2.31 -9.10 -25.51
N SER A 33 1.18 -8.83 -24.87
CA SER A 33 0.36 -7.66 -25.15
C SER A 33 0.99 -6.34 -24.67
N ILE A 34 1.93 -6.40 -23.72
CA ILE A 34 2.63 -5.21 -23.16
C ILE A 34 3.34 -4.42 -24.27
N GLN A 35 3.86 -5.09 -25.31
CA GLN A 35 4.54 -4.42 -26.42
C GLN A 35 3.65 -3.43 -27.19
N PHE A 36 2.32 -3.57 -27.09
CA PHE A 36 1.35 -2.68 -27.74
C PHE A 36 0.90 -1.53 -26.82
N ALA A 37 1.38 -1.45 -25.58
CA ALA A 37 0.92 -0.46 -24.61
C ALA A 37 1.14 0.99 -25.09
N GLU A 38 2.25 1.26 -25.79
CA GLU A 38 2.52 2.58 -26.37
C GLU A 38 1.58 2.91 -27.54
N GLU A 39 1.40 1.97 -28.49
CA GLU A 39 0.51 2.13 -29.65
C GLU A 39 -0.95 2.37 -29.20
N LEU A 40 -1.37 1.64 -28.17
CA LEU A 40 -2.72 1.72 -27.61
C LEU A 40 -2.91 2.86 -26.61
N GLN A 41 -1.88 3.67 -26.35
CA GLN A 41 -1.92 4.79 -25.40
C GLN A 41 -2.34 4.38 -23.97
N ILE A 42 -1.97 3.16 -23.55
CA ILE A 42 -2.19 2.66 -22.19
C ILE A 42 -1.35 3.49 -21.22
N ILE A 43 -1.94 3.93 -20.11
CA ILE A 43 -1.24 4.68 -19.05
C ILE A 43 -1.22 3.92 -17.72
N GLU A 44 -2.13 2.97 -17.53
CA GLU A 44 -2.24 2.13 -16.34
C GLU A 44 -2.00 0.66 -16.72
N LEU A 45 -1.02 0.00 -16.10
CA LEU A 45 -0.70 -1.41 -16.36
C LEU A 45 -0.77 -2.20 -15.06
N TYR A 46 -1.67 -3.18 -15.01
CA TYR A 46 -1.83 -4.10 -13.90
C TYR A 46 -1.46 -5.52 -14.33
N ILE A 47 -0.50 -6.12 -13.64
CA ILE A 47 -0.10 -7.50 -13.84
C ILE A 47 -0.10 -8.20 -12.48
N ASP A 48 -0.76 -9.35 -12.41
CA ASP A 48 -0.84 -10.14 -11.19
C ASP A 48 -0.60 -11.61 -11.47
N ASN A 49 0.12 -12.25 -10.56
CA ASN A 49 0.38 -13.69 -10.55
C ASN A 49 1.03 -14.22 -11.85
N CYS A 50 1.83 -13.38 -12.52
CA CYS A 50 2.59 -13.74 -13.71
C CYS A 50 4.08 -13.86 -13.35
N CYS A 51 4.63 -15.07 -13.35
CA CYS A 51 5.97 -15.35 -12.84
C CYS A 51 7.09 -15.01 -13.83
N CYS A 52 6.76 -14.89 -15.12
CA CYS A 52 7.71 -14.66 -16.21
C CYS A 52 7.69 -13.22 -16.76
N VAL A 53 7.17 -12.25 -15.98
CA VAL A 53 7.13 -10.83 -16.37
C VAL A 53 8.54 -10.29 -16.61
N GLN A 54 8.72 -9.65 -17.76
CA GLN A 54 9.90 -8.85 -18.07
C GLN A 54 9.46 -7.41 -18.31
N ILE A 55 10.09 -6.46 -17.60
CA ILE A 55 9.79 -5.03 -17.75
C ILE A 55 10.52 -4.45 -18.98
N ASP A 56 11.64 -5.04 -19.40
CA ASP A 56 12.43 -4.58 -20.54
C ASP A 56 12.04 -5.32 -21.83
N PRO A 57 11.71 -4.64 -22.95
CA PRO A 57 11.62 -3.19 -23.12
C PRO A 57 10.40 -2.57 -22.42
N ALA A 58 10.65 -1.46 -21.71
CA ALA A 58 9.64 -0.82 -20.87
C ALA A 58 8.78 0.19 -21.65
N PRO A 59 7.44 0.10 -21.59
CA PRO A 59 6.56 1.08 -22.21
C PRO A 59 6.68 2.44 -21.50
N LYS A 60 6.97 3.50 -22.27
CA LYS A 60 7.34 4.82 -21.73
C LYS A 60 6.16 5.68 -21.30
N ASN A 61 4.95 5.36 -21.77
CA ASN A 61 3.72 6.13 -21.52
C ASN A 61 2.99 5.72 -20.23
N ILE A 62 3.41 4.64 -19.56
CA ILE A 62 2.81 4.20 -18.31
C ILE A 62 3.07 5.21 -17.20
N THR A 63 2.00 5.66 -16.54
CA THR A 63 2.02 6.52 -15.35
C THR A 63 1.74 5.73 -14.07
N ASP A 64 1.09 4.57 -14.19
CA ASP A 64 0.63 3.77 -13.07
C ASP A 64 0.92 2.29 -13.36
N LEU A 65 1.78 1.68 -12.55
CA LEU A 65 2.22 0.29 -12.76
C LEU A 65 2.00 -0.53 -11.50
N THR A 66 1.30 -1.64 -11.66
CA THR A 66 1.13 -2.67 -10.63
C THR A 66 1.68 -4.00 -11.13
N LEU A 67 2.67 -4.55 -10.43
CA LEU A 67 3.19 -5.91 -10.64
C LEU A 67 3.09 -6.67 -9.32
N TYR A 68 1.96 -7.33 -9.09
CA TYR A 68 1.68 -8.04 -7.84
C TYR A 68 1.96 -9.53 -7.98
N ARG A 69 2.60 -10.17 -6.99
CA ARG A 69 2.84 -11.64 -7.00
C ARG A 69 3.54 -12.17 -8.26
N CYS A 70 4.36 -11.35 -8.90
CA CYS A 70 5.05 -11.68 -10.15
C CYS A 70 6.41 -12.35 -9.93
N LYS A 71 6.78 -12.64 -8.67
CA LYS A 71 8.07 -13.22 -8.25
C LYS A 71 9.30 -12.43 -8.71
N LEU A 72 9.14 -11.13 -9.01
CA LEU A 72 10.21 -10.28 -9.52
C LEU A 72 11.38 -10.22 -8.53
N ASN A 73 12.60 -10.40 -9.02
CA ASN A 73 13.83 -10.24 -8.22
C ASN A 73 14.75 -9.13 -8.77
N LYS A 74 14.46 -8.63 -9.97
CA LYS A 74 15.18 -7.57 -10.68
C LYS A 74 14.17 -6.61 -11.31
N LEU A 75 14.55 -5.34 -11.40
CA LEU A 75 13.73 -4.27 -11.96
C LEU A 75 14.33 -3.67 -13.23
N ASN A 76 15.06 -4.48 -14.00
CA ASN A 76 15.68 -4.01 -15.25
C ASN A 76 14.61 -3.46 -16.19
N GLY A 77 14.85 -2.25 -16.70
CA GLY A 77 13.93 -1.56 -17.62
C GLY A 77 13.09 -0.50 -16.91
N ILE A 78 12.81 -0.67 -15.60
CA ILE A 78 11.96 0.27 -14.86
C ILE A 78 12.50 1.69 -14.88
N GLN A 79 13.84 1.87 -14.91
CA GLN A 79 14.49 3.17 -14.93
C GLN A 79 14.09 4.05 -16.13
N HIS A 80 13.53 3.45 -17.19
CA HIS A 80 13.08 4.14 -18.40
C HIS A 80 11.61 4.60 -18.33
N MET A 81 10.84 4.13 -17.35
CA MET A 81 9.43 4.48 -17.14
C MET A 81 9.29 5.81 -16.37
N ILE A 82 9.91 6.87 -16.89
CA ILE A 82 10.07 8.16 -16.19
C ILE A 82 8.77 8.94 -15.93
N GLN A 83 7.67 8.51 -16.55
CA GLN A 83 6.33 9.08 -16.35
C GLN A 83 5.59 8.48 -15.15
N LEU A 84 6.14 7.43 -14.51
CA LEU A 84 5.50 6.79 -13.36
C LEU A 84 5.26 7.79 -12.22
N THR A 85 4.02 7.79 -11.76
CA THR A 85 3.55 8.52 -10.57
C THR A 85 3.08 7.56 -9.48
N GLN A 86 2.61 6.37 -9.85
CA GLN A 86 2.19 5.32 -8.93
C GLN A 86 2.86 4.00 -9.29
N LEU A 87 3.46 3.33 -8.31
CA LEU A 87 4.15 2.05 -8.50
C LEU A 87 3.85 1.09 -7.36
N TYR A 88 3.23 -0.04 -7.70
CA TYR A 88 2.87 -1.11 -6.78
C TYR A 88 3.61 -2.40 -7.14
N LEU A 89 4.51 -2.83 -6.27
CA LEU A 89 5.40 -3.98 -6.44
C LEU A 89 5.33 -4.94 -5.24
N ASN A 90 4.21 -4.91 -4.53
CA ASN A 90 4.01 -5.75 -3.35
C ASN A 90 4.10 -7.24 -3.68
N ASN A 91 4.51 -8.05 -2.71
CA ASN A 91 4.56 -9.51 -2.84
C ASN A 91 5.45 -9.99 -4.00
N ASN A 92 6.71 -9.54 -4.01
CA ASN A 92 7.73 -9.99 -4.96
C ASN A 92 8.98 -10.47 -4.20
N ASN A 93 10.08 -10.69 -4.92
CA ASN A 93 11.37 -11.12 -4.37
C ASN A 93 12.45 -10.03 -4.56
N ILE A 94 12.06 -8.75 -4.63
CA ILE A 94 12.95 -7.64 -4.97
C ILE A 94 13.92 -7.40 -3.81
N GLN A 95 15.21 -7.32 -4.13
CA GLN A 95 16.27 -7.00 -3.17
C GLN A 95 16.94 -5.67 -3.52
N ASP A 96 17.19 -5.45 -4.80
CA ASP A 96 17.82 -4.24 -5.34
C ASP A 96 16.77 -3.33 -5.99
N ILE A 97 16.72 -2.09 -5.52
CA ILE A 97 15.87 -1.01 -6.05
C ILE A 97 16.71 0.15 -6.61
N SER A 98 17.98 -0.08 -6.93
CA SER A 98 18.92 0.93 -7.44
C SER A 98 18.44 1.61 -8.73
N GLN A 99 17.67 0.88 -9.56
CA GLN A 99 17.08 1.36 -10.80
C GLN A 99 16.01 2.44 -10.57
N MET A 100 15.40 2.52 -9.39
CA MET A 100 14.32 3.47 -9.10
C MET A 100 14.76 4.94 -9.02
N LYS A 101 16.07 5.21 -8.94
CA LYS A 101 16.60 6.57 -8.73
C LYS A 101 16.15 7.60 -9.77
N SER A 102 15.80 7.17 -10.99
CA SER A 102 15.34 8.02 -12.09
C SER A 102 13.84 8.33 -12.06
N LEU A 103 13.06 7.64 -11.22
CA LEU A 103 11.60 7.75 -11.17
C LEU A 103 11.12 8.98 -10.37
N ILE A 104 11.71 10.14 -10.64
CA ILE A 104 11.57 11.38 -9.85
C ILE A 104 10.13 11.94 -9.79
N ASN A 105 9.22 11.39 -10.60
CA ASN A 105 7.81 11.77 -10.66
C ASN A 105 6.91 10.93 -9.73
N LEU A 106 7.44 9.87 -9.10
CA LEU A 106 6.70 9.02 -8.18
C LEU A 106 6.12 9.83 -7.01
N LYS A 107 4.84 9.57 -6.76
CA LYS A 107 4.03 10.09 -5.65
C LYS A 107 3.64 8.97 -4.69
N GLU A 108 3.41 7.77 -5.22
CA GLU A 108 3.01 6.59 -4.46
C GLU A 108 3.92 5.41 -4.81
N LEU A 109 4.48 4.76 -3.78
CA LEU A 109 5.35 3.61 -3.93
C LEU A 109 5.04 2.56 -2.88
N PHE A 110 4.68 1.36 -3.34
CA PHE A 110 4.38 0.21 -2.51
C PHE A 110 5.30 -0.95 -2.87
N LEU A 111 6.13 -1.39 -1.92
CA LEU A 111 7.14 -2.45 -2.03
C LEU A 111 7.02 -3.44 -0.86
N SER A 112 5.84 -3.56 -0.28
CA SER A 112 5.57 -4.44 0.84
C SER A 112 5.87 -5.90 0.49
N GLU A 113 6.30 -6.69 1.47
CA GLU A 113 6.53 -8.14 1.29
C GLU A 113 7.54 -8.41 0.16
N ASN A 114 8.74 -7.86 0.31
CA ASN A 114 9.89 -8.07 -0.57
C ASN A 114 11.11 -8.46 0.29
N LYS A 115 12.32 -8.38 -0.27
CA LYS A 115 13.58 -8.73 0.40
C LYS A 115 14.55 -7.55 0.40
N ILE A 116 14.02 -6.33 0.47
CA ILE A 116 14.80 -5.10 0.40
C ILE A 116 15.56 -4.89 1.70
N VAL A 117 16.83 -4.53 1.58
CA VAL A 117 17.69 -4.17 2.72
C VAL A 117 18.14 -2.71 2.62
N ASN A 118 18.45 -2.25 1.41
CA ASN A 118 19.00 -0.91 1.16
C ASN A 118 18.01 -0.03 0.38
N ILE A 119 17.73 1.15 0.92
CA ILE A 119 16.79 2.12 0.33
C ILE A 119 17.45 3.43 -0.14
N HIS A 120 18.77 3.44 -0.33
CA HIS A 120 19.53 4.62 -0.76
C HIS A 120 18.97 5.28 -2.03
N SER A 121 18.51 4.47 -2.99
CA SER A 121 17.97 4.97 -4.26
C SER A 121 16.71 5.81 -4.09
N LEU A 122 15.96 5.62 -3.00
CA LEU A 122 14.72 6.38 -2.77
C LEU A 122 14.98 7.86 -2.54
N GLN A 123 16.17 8.27 -2.08
CA GLN A 123 16.46 9.66 -1.70
C GLN A 123 16.23 10.71 -2.80
N SER A 124 16.18 10.30 -4.08
CA SER A 124 15.90 11.17 -5.22
C SER A 124 14.40 11.41 -5.47
N LEU A 125 13.52 10.59 -4.88
CA LEU A 125 12.07 10.57 -5.10
C LEU A 125 11.35 11.67 -4.29
N LYS A 126 11.77 12.92 -4.47
CA LYS A 126 11.32 14.06 -3.63
C LYS A 126 9.81 14.37 -3.73
N LYS A 127 9.11 13.86 -4.75
CA LYS A 127 7.65 14.04 -4.92
C LYS A 127 6.82 12.99 -4.20
N LEU A 128 7.45 12.00 -3.56
CA LEU A 128 6.78 10.91 -2.89
C LEU A 128 5.96 11.41 -1.71
N LYS A 129 4.68 11.01 -1.66
CA LYS A 129 3.71 11.32 -0.61
C LYS A 129 3.35 10.08 0.22
N THR A 130 3.30 8.92 -0.43
CA THR A 130 2.98 7.65 0.20
C THR A 130 4.07 6.64 -0.08
N LEU A 131 4.65 6.07 0.98
CA LEU A 131 5.65 5.02 0.90
C LEU A 131 5.28 3.88 1.83
N SER A 132 5.12 2.69 1.26
CA SER A 132 4.94 1.44 2.00
C SER A 132 6.05 0.46 1.64
N ILE A 133 6.90 0.14 2.61
CA ILE A 133 8.02 -0.81 2.49
C ILE A 133 8.03 -1.80 3.66
N ASN A 134 6.85 -2.07 4.23
CA ASN A 134 6.69 -3.02 5.32
C ASN A 134 7.03 -4.46 4.91
N CYS A 135 7.32 -5.32 5.88
CA CYS A 135 7.68 -6.73 5.64
C CYS A 135 8.86 -6.86 4.67
N ASN A 136 9.96 -6.20 5.01
CA ASN A 136 11.25 -6.29 4.31
C ASN A 136 12.36 -6.62 5.34
N SER A 137 13.63 -6.36 5.02
CA SER A 137 14.76 -6.58 5.93
C SER A 137 15.58 -5.31 6.11
N ILE A 138 14.90 -4.16 6.19
CA ILE A 138 15.53 -2.83 6.28
C ILE A 138 15.92 -2.57 7.74
N ASN A 139 17.14 -2.09 7.97
CA ASN A 139 17.61 -1.66 9.30
C ASN A 139 18.01 -0.18 9.35
N ASP A 140 18.35 0.41 8.21
CA ASP A 140 18.77 1.80 8.08
C ASP A 140 17.82 2.57 7.16
N ILE A 141 17.17 3.58 7.74
CA ILE A 141 16.25 4.47 7.06
C ILE A 141 16.81 5.89 6.88
N GLN A 142 18.11 6.13 7.03
CA GLN A 142 18.71 7.48 6.99
C GLN A 142 18.36 8.30 5.75
N TYR A 143 18.05 7.63 4.62
CA TYR A 143 17.75 8.26 3.34
C TYR A 143 16.33 8.84 3.27
N ILE A 144 15.40 8.37 4.10
CA ILE A 144 14.01 8.87 4.10
C ILE A 144 13.94 10.35 4.48
N LYS A 145 14.94 10.87 5.21
CA LYS A 145 15.00 12.29 5.60
C LYS A 145 14.99 13.27 4.42
N ARG A 146 15.22 12.77 3.19
CA ARG A 146 15.14 13.54 1.94
C ARG A 146 13.73 13.60 1.35
N LEU A 147 12.81 12.76 1.82
CA LEU A 147 11.44 12.61 1.31
C LEU A 147 10.47 13.51 2.07
N THR A 148 10.77 14.80 2.16
CA THR A 148 10.06 15.76 3.04
C THR A 148 8.60 16.00 2.67
N ASN A 149 8.13 15.51 1.52
CA ASN A 149 6.73 15.56 1.09
C ASN A 149 5.91 14.33 1.52
N LEU A 150 6.51 13.36 2.22
CA LEU A 150 5.78 12.21 2.73
C LEU A 150 4.69 12.63 3.73
N THR A 151 3.49 12.13 3.47
CA THR A 151 2.33 12.22 4.37
C THR A 151 2.01 10.87 5.00
N GLN A 152 2.40 9.77 4.35
CA GLN A 152 2.17 8.41 4.84
C GLN A 152 3.44 7.58 4.66
N LEU A 153 3.89 6.94 5.74
CA LEU A 153 5.05 6.07 5.76
C LEU A 153 4.73 4.79 6.52
N ASP A 154 4.87 3.64 5.86
CA ASP A 154 4.83 2.34 6.51
C ASP A 154 6.16 1.60 6.31
N VAL A 155 6.88 1.40 7.41
CA VAL A 155 8.13 0.63 7.51
C VAL A 155 7.98 -0.50 8.54
N SER A 156 6.75 -0.91 8.85
CA SER A 156 6.48 -1.96 9.84
C SER A 156 7.09 -3.30 9.43
N ASN A 157 7.32 -4.22 10.37
CA ASN A 157 7.89 -5.54 10.11
C ASN A 157 9.24 -5.43 9.36
N ASN A 158 10.18 -4.74 10.00
CA ASN A 158 11.55 -4.57 9.52
C ASN A 158 12.52 -4.73 10.72
N LEU A 159 13.77 -4.31 10.58
CA LEU A 159 14.83 -4.45 11.59
C LEU A 159 15.30 -3.08 12.10
N ILE A 160 14.46 -2.06 12.03
CA ILE A 160 14.81 -0.66 12.31
C ILE A 160 14.94 -0.45 13.81
N SER A 161 16.01 0.20 14.26
CA SER A 161 16.21 0.61 15.66
C SER A 161 16.31 2.13 15.83
N ASP A 162 16.84 2.83 14.82
CA ASP A 162 16.94 4.30 14.80
C ASP A 162 15.91 4.92 13.86
N ILE A 163 15.00 5.68 14.45
CA ILE A 163 13.98 6.45 13.72
C ILE A 163 14.27 7.96 13.68
N THR A 164 15.43 8.42 14.15
CA THR A 164 15.86 9.83 14.06
C THR A 164 15.67 10.46 12.66
N PRO A 165 15.86 9.73 11.53
CA PRO A 165 15.62 10.28 10.20
C PRO A 165 14.20 10.81 9.95
N ILE A 166 13.17 10.32 10.66
CA ILE A 166 11.78 10.78 10.48
C ILE A 166 11.58 12.22 10.96
N THR A 167 12.48 12.77 11.78
CA THR A 167 12.39 14.16 12.29
C THR A 167 12.33 15.22 11.20
N LYS A 168 12.71 14.89 9.95
CA LYS A 168 12.60 15.77 8.78
C LYS A 168 11.27 15.66 8.04
N LEU A 169 10.43 14.68 8.37
CA LEU A 169 9.13 14.40 7.75
C LEU A 169 8.02 15.15 8.49
N THR A 170 8.14 16.47 8.63
CA THR A 170 7.23 17.26 9.47
C THR A 170 5.78 17.30 8.95
N GLY A 171 5.55 16.92 7.68
CA GLY A 171 4.21 16.77 7.08
C GLY A 171 3.60 15.37 7.22
N LEU A 172 4.24 14.46 7.96
CA LEU A 172 3.77 13.10 8.12
C LEU A 172 2.48 13.05 8.95
N LEU A 173 1.46 12.39 8.43
CA LEU A 173 0.14 12.21 9.05
C LEU A 173 -0.03 10.78 9.58
N VAL A 174 0.49 9.79 8.85
CA VAL A 174 0.36 8.36 9.21
C VAL A 174 1.74 7.70 9.23
N LEU A 175 2.05 7.02 10.32
CA LEU A 175 3.31 6.31 10.53
C LEU A 175 3.09 4.87 11.00
N GLY A 176 3.46 3.90 10.16
CA GLY A 176 3.60 2.49 10.54
C GLY A 176 5.05 2.17 10.86
N ILE A 177 5.38 1.91 12.13
CA ILE A 177 6.71 1.46 12.56
C ILE A 177 6.62 0.22 13.45
N SER A 178 5.50 -0.51 13.40
CA SER A 178 5.29 -1.67 14.24
C SER A 178 6.21 -2.83 13.87
N GLN A 179 6.46 -3.74 14.80
CA GLN A 179 7.30 -4.93 14.61
C GLN A 179 8.70 -4.55 14.08
N ASN A 180 9.40 -3.76 14.88
CA ASN A 180 10.76 -3.29 14.64
C ASN A 180 11.57 -3.37 15.96
N ASN A 181 12.82 -2.91 15.94
CA ASN A 181 13.73 -2.95 17.08
C ASN A 181 13.84 -1.58 17.79
N ILE A 182 12.78 -0.78 17.80
CA ILE A 182 12.83 0.61 18.27
C ILE A 182 12.73 0.66 19.80
N ILE A 183 13.65 1.41 20.42
CA ILE A 183 13.65 1.67 21.87
C ILE A 183 13.30 3.14 22.15
N ASN A 184 13.85 4.06 21.35
CA ASN A 184 13.75 5.50 21.55
C ASN A 184 12.81 6.12 20.51
N ILE A 185 11.76 6.78 21.01
CA ILE A 185 10.76 7.46 20.19
C ILE A 185 10.78 8.98 20.31
N LYS A 186 11.87 9.58 20.81
CA LYS A 186 12.03 11.05 20.89
C LYS A 186 11.81 11.74 19.54
N ALA A 187 12.14 11.07 18.44
CA ALA A 187 11.93 11.58 17.09
C ALA A 187 10.47 11.97 16.80
N LEU A 188 9.49 11.35 17.48
CA LEU A 188 8.07 11.65 17.31
C LEU A 188 7.66 13.03 17.84
N GLU A 189 8.40 13.63 18.77
CA GLU A 189 8.12 14.98 19.31
C GLU A 189 8.11 16.06 18.21
N GLN A 190 8.86 15.82 17.12
CA GLN A 190 8.97 16.76 15.99
C GLN A 190 7.82 16.60 14.98
N LEU A 191 7.02 15.53 15.08
CA LEU A 191 5.95 15.22 14.14
C LEU A 191 4.61 15.78 14.62
N THR A 192 4.50 17.11 14.67
CA THR A 192 3.36 17.82 15.24
C THR A 192 2.03 17.61 14.50
N TYR A 193 2.08 17.15 13.24
CA TYR A 193 0.91 16.84 12.41
C TYR A 193 0.58 15.35 12.35
N LEU A 194 1.33 14.49 13.04
CA LEU A 194 1.11 13.05 12.99
C LEU A 194 -0.22 12.68 13.62
N GLU A 195 -1.18 12.17 12.84
CA GLU A 195 -2.53 11.82 13.29
C GLU A 195 -2.62 10.38 13.78
N GLU A 196 -1.86 9.46 13.16
CA GLU A 196 -1.86 8.04 13.48
C GLU A 196 -0.45 7.48 13.52
N ALA A 197 -0.13 6.73 14.58
CA ALA A 197 1.10 5.95 14.63
C ALA A 197 0.88 4.54 15.22
N ASP A 198 1.34 3.54 14.49
CA ASP A 198 1.37 2.15 14.92
C ASP A 198 2.77 1.82 15.46
N LEU A 199 2.86 1.66 16.78
CA LEU A 199 4.11 1.44 17.52
C LEU A 199 4.25 0.00 18.03
N PHE A 200 3.28 -0.86 17.73
CA PHE A 200 3.18 -2.23 18.25
C PHE A 200 4.47 -3.05 18.01
N GLY A 201 4.78 -4.00 18.89
CA GLY A 201 5.90 -4.94 18.64
C GLY A 201 7.28 -4.29 18.55
N ASN A 202 7.51 -3.23 19.33
CA ASN A 202 8.82 -2.60 19.53
C ASN A 202 9.28 -2.76 21.00
N TYR A 203 10.48 -2.30 21.32
CA TYR A 203 11.08 -2.34 22.65
C TYR A 203 11.02 -0.98 23.38
N ILE A 204 9.94 -0.22 23.15
CA ILE A 204 9.78 1.14 23.67
C ILE A 204 9.50 1.09 25.18
N GLN A 205 10.36 1.77 25.95
CA GLN A 205 10.22 1.87 27.40
C GLN A 205 9.66 3.22 27.85
N ASN A 206 9.95 4.29 27.11
CA ASN A 206 9.56 5.66 27.46
C ASN A 206 8.57 6.23 26.43
N PHE A 207 7.33 6.43 26.87
CA PHE A 207 6.25 7.01 26.06
C PHE A 207 6.03 8.52 26.30
N GLN A 208 6.85 9.18 27.13
CA GLN A 208 6.80 10.63 27.32
C GLN A 208 6.86 11.42 26.00
N PRO A 209 7.68 11.04 24.99
CA PRO A 209 7.73 11.75 23.70
C PRO A 209 6.39 11.92 22.98
N ILE A 210 5.45 10.99 23.19
CA ILE A 210 4.12 11.06 22.57
C ILE A 210 3.04 11.60 23.51
N SER A 211 3.33 11.83 24.78
CA SER A 211 2.36 12.27 25.79
C SER A 211 1.59 13.54 25.39
N ASN A 212 2.28 14.48 24.73
CA ASN A 212 1.69 15.72 24.23
C ASN A 212 0.83 15.54 22.97
N HIS A 213 0.93 14.40 22.29
CA HIS A 213 0.19 14.08 21.08
C HIS A 213 -1.11 13.28 21.35
N ILE A 214 -1.24 12.68 22.55
CA ILE A 214 -2.34 11.77 22.93
C ILE A 214 -3.73 12.42 22.82
N ASN A 215 -3.84 13.74 22.96
CA ASN A 215 -5.13 14.44 22.91
C ASN A 215 -5.66 14.71 21.49
N ARG A 216 -4.89 14.40 20.44
CA ARG A 216 -5.27 14.63 19.04
C ARG A 216 -5.19 13.39 18.15
N ASN A 217 -4.38 12.40 18.55
CA ASN A 217 -3.85 11.40 17.62
C ASN A 217 -4.06 9.97 18.14
N ARG A 218 -4.36 9.04 17.23
CA ARG A 218 -4.61 7.61 17.56
C ARG A 218 -3.29 6.85 17.55
N TYR A 219 -2.86 6.36 18.71
CA TYR A 219 -1.68 5.50 18.87
C TYR A 219 -2.10 4.06 19.19
N ILE A 220 -1.56 3.09 18.44
CA ILE A 220 -1.83 1.66 18.67
C ILE A 220 -0.62 1.05 19.39
N ILE A 221 -0.84 0.62 20.62
CA ILE A 221 0.17 -0.02 21.48
C ILE A 221 -0.48 -1.25 22.11
N GLU A 222 -0.05 -2.45 21.73
CA GLU A 222 -0.49 -3.70 22.36
C GLU A 222 0.75 -4.40 22.95
N LYS A 223 0.82 -4.47 24.28
CA LYS A 223 1.95 -5.07 25.00
C LYS A 223 1.66 -6.57 25.17
N ILE A 224 2.36 -7.43 24.43
CA ILE A 224 2.38 -8.86 24.75
C ILE A 224 3.63 -9.11 25.60
N GLY A 225 3.45 -9.12 26.91
CA GLY A 225 4.50 -9.45 27.89
C GLY A 225 5.11 -8.24 28.61
N GLU A 226 4.83 -8.15 29.90
CA GLU A 226 5.59 -7.43 30.93
C GLU A 226 5.69 -5.90 30.83
N THR A 227 4.87 -5.21 31.62
CA THR A 227 5.35 -4.21 32.61
C THR A 227 4.17 -3.72 33.45
N LYS A 228 4.20 -4.06 34.74
CA LYS A 228 3.52 -3.31 35.80
C LYS A 228 3.98 -1.85 35.68
N GLY A 229 3.07 -0.91 35.45
CA GLY A 229 3.41 0.53 35.52
C GLY A 229 2.72 1.45 34.51
N VAL A 230 1.99 0.93 33.52
CA VAL A 230 1.07 1.76 32.73
C VAL A 230 -0.32 1.55 33.32
N GLN A 231 -0.86 2.58 33.99
CA GLN A 231 -2.28 2.61 34.34
C GLN A 231 -3.08 2.31 33.08
N GLU A 232 -3.97 1.32 33.16
CA GLU A 232 -4.87 0.92 32.09
C GLU A 232 -5.47 2.16 31.41
N ILE A 233 -5.17 2.34 30.13
CA ILE A 233 -5.86 3.33 29.31
C ILE A 233 -7.32 2.86 29.25
N PRO A 234 -8.30 3.64 29.74
CA PRO A 234 -9.67 3.17 29.89
C PRO A 234 -10.24 2.69 28.54
N SER A 235 -10.69 1.45 28.56
CA SER A 235 -11.30 0.73 27.46
C SER A 235 -12.61 1.37 27.02
N LYS A 236 -12.71 1.78 25.75
CA LYS A 236 -13.96 1.72 24.97
C LYS A 236 -13.81 1.33 23.49
N GLU A 237 -12.60 1.22 22.96
CA GLU A 237 -12.37 0.68 21.61
C GLU A 237 -11.05 -0.12 21.54
N GLN A 238 -10.96 -1.24 22.27
CA GLN A 238 -9.97 -2.27 21.95
C GLN A 238 -10.36 -2.91 20.62
N ILE A 239 -10.02 -2.24 19.52
CA ILE A 239 -10.12 -2.77 18.16
C ILE A 239 -8.77 -3.39 17.86
N ASN A 240 -8.72 -4.72 17.73
CA ASN A 240 -7.55 -5.44 17.24
C ASN A 240 -7.26 -5.00 15.80
N TYR A 241 -6.24 -4.15 15.61
CA TYR A 241 -5.96 -3.49 14.32
C TYR A 241 -5.16 -4.37 13.36
N SER A 242 -4.44 -5.40 13.84
CA SER A 242 -3.89 -6.43 12.95
C SER A 242 -5.04 -7.17 12.26
N PHE A 243 -6.13 -7.43 13.00
CA PHE A 243 -7.37 -7.96 12.45
C PHE A 243 -8.07 -6.97 11.50
N LYS A 244 -8.05 -5.66 11.77
CA LYS A 244 -8.61 -4.64 10.86
C LYS A 244 -7.80 -4.45 9.57
N ARG A 245 -6.47 -4.52 9.62
CA ARG A 245 -5.60 -4.50 8.43
C ARG A 245 -5.75 -5.78 7.63
N GLN A 246 -5.80 -6.94 8.29
CA GLN A 246 -6.12 -8.20 7.64
C GLN A 246 -7.50 -8.12 6.98
N ILE A 247 -8.51 -7.58 7.67
CA ILE A 247 -9.83 -7.31 7.09
C ILE A 247 -9.73 -6.36 5.89
N LEU A 248 -9.03 -5.23 5.97
CA LEU A 248 -8.90 -4.30 4.83
C LEU A 248 -8.14 -4.92 3.65
N PHE A 249 -7.12 -5.72 3.93
CA PHE A 249 -6.36 -6.49 2.96
C PHE A 249 -7.24 -7.59 2.31
N ASP A 250 -8.01 -8.31 3.12
CA ASP A 250 -8.98 -9.31 2.69
C ASP A 250 -10.14 -8.68 1.93
N PHE A 251 -10.58 -7.47 2.30
CA PHE A 251 -11.60 -6.70 1.58
C PHE A 251 -11.05 -6.16 0.26
N SER A 252 -9.79 -5.73 0.19
CA SER A 252 -9.15 -5.38 -1.08
C SER A 252 -9.10 -6.60 -1.99
N ASN A 253 -8.61 -7.73 -1.48
CA ASN A 253 -8.57 -9.00 -2.21
C ASN A 253 -9.97 -9.48 -2.62
N LEU A 254 -10.98 -9.35 -1.76
CA LEU A 254 -12.38 -9.71 -2.04
C LEU A 254 -13.01 -8.76 -3.06
N PHE A 255 -12.71 -7.46 -2.99
CA PHE A 255 -13.16 -6.46 -3.97
C PHE A 255 -12.53 -6.72 -5.35
N ASP A 256 -11.26 -7.12 -5.37
CA ASP A 256 -10.54 -7.51 -6.57
C ASP A 256 -11.09 -8.82 -7.15
N GLN A 257 -11.43 -9.81 -6.30
CA GLN A 257 -12.14 -11.04 -6.69
C GLN A 257 -13.57 -10.78 -7.20
N MET A 258 -14.28 -9.82 -6.60
CA MET A 258 -15.64 -9.42 -7.02
C MET A 258 -15.64 -8.66 -8.35
N LYS A 259 -14.62 -7.86 -8.65
CA LYS A 259 -14.40 -7.26 -9.97
C LYS A 259 -14.18 -8.32 -11.05
N GLN A 260 -13.51 -9.42 -10.71
CA GLN A 260 -13.21 -10.53 -11.62
C GLN A 260 -14.44 -11.41 -11.93
N THR A 261 -15.50 -11.37 -11.11
CA THR A 261 -16.67 -12.25 -11.22
C THR A 261 -17.95 -11.52 -11.68
N LYS A 262 -17.91 -10.79 -12.80
CA LYS A 262 -19.16 -10.33 -13.44
C LYS A 262 -19.69 -11.36 -14.45
N ASN A 263 -20.26 -12.45 -13.91
CA ASN A 263 -21.48 -13.07 -14.45
C ASN A 263 -21.98 -14.21 -13.54
N LYS A 264 -22.84 -13.89 -12.56
CA LYS A 264 -24.12 -14.61 -12.42
C LYS A 264 -25.21 -14.01 -11.52
N TYR A 265 -25.01 -12.90 -10.81
CA TYR A 265 -26.12 -12.27 -10.10
C TYR A 265 -26.17 -10.76 -10.36
N ILE A 266 -27.24 -10.35 -11.03
CA ILE A 266 -27.66 -8.95 -11.14
C ILE A 266 -27.90 -8.45 -9.72
N LEU A 267 -26.92 -7.76 -9.14
CA LEU A 267 -27.14 -6.95 -7.94
C LEU A 267 -28.02 -5.79 -8.36
N SER A 268 -29.32 -5.88 -8.06
CA SER A 268 -30.30 -4.83 -8.33
C SER A 268 -29.81 -3.48 -7.80
N SER A 269 -30.15 -2.39 -8.49
CA SER A 269 -29.72 -1.01 -8.21
C SER A 269 -29.88 -0.60 -6.74
N GLN A 270 -30.84 -1.17 -6.02
CA GLN A 270 -31.06 -0.99 -4.60
C GLN A 270 -29.93 -1.57 -3.71
N LYS A 271 -29.35 -2.72 -4.10
CA LYS A 271 -28.26 -3.39 -3.37
C LYS A 271 -26.94 -2.63 -3.50
N LEU A 272 -26.64 -2.09 -4.69
CA LEU A 272 -25.46 -1.25 -4.91
C LEU A 272 -25.58 0.10 -4.17
N GLN A 273 -26.78 0.68 -4.14
CA GLN A 273 -27.06 1.88 -3.35
C GLN A 273 -26.92 1.64 -1.85
N ASN A 274 -27.25 0.45 -1.34
CA ASN A 274 -27.08 0.10 0.06
C ASN A 274 -25.61 -0.13 0.45
N VAL A 275 -24.81 -0.76 -0.42
CA VAL A 275 -23.35 -0.90 -0.22
C VAL A 275 -22.68 0.47 -0.25
N ASN A 276 -23.03 1.34 -1.20
CA ASN A 276 -22.50 2.71 -1.23
C ASN A 276 -22.99 3.56 -0.04
N LYS A 277 -24.22 3.38 0.46
CA LYS A 277 -24.70 3.99 1.70
C LYS A 277 -23.93 3.48 2.94
N LEU A 278 -23.60 2.19 2.97
CA LEU A 278 -22.79 1.58 4.03
C LEU A 278 -21.36 2.12 3.98
N LEU A 279 -20.74 2.21 2.81
CA LEU A 279 -19.40 2.79 2.62
C LEU A 279 -19.37 4.30 2.95
N GLN A 280 -20.39 5.07 2.59
CA GLN A 280 -20.51 6.48 3.00
C GLN A 280 -20.75 6.67 4.51
N LYS A 281 -21.33 5.66 5.18
CA LYS A 281 -21.46 5.62 6.65
C LYS A 281 -20.18 5.15 7.35
N VAL A 282 -19.20 4.60 6.62
CA VAL A 282 -17.86 4.24 7.13
C VAL A 282 -16.99 5.51 7.23
N LYS A 283 -17.50 6.53 7.92
CA LYS A 283 -16.66 7.47 8.65
C LYS A 283 -16.47 6.90 10.04
N TYR A 284 -15.22 6.63 10.40
CA TYR A 284 -14.74 6.52 11.78
C TYR A 284 -15.75 5.93 12.79
N SER A 285 -15.91 4.60 12.77
CA SER A 285 -16.14 3.72 13.94
C SER A 285 -16.98 2.48 13.57
N GLN A 286 -16.68 1.38 14.27
CA GLN A 286 -17.50 0.18 14.48
C GLN A 286 -17.30 -1.06 13.59
N ILE A 287 -16.62 -2.05 14.20
CA ILE A 287 -16.49 -3.47 13.83
C ILE A 287 -17.85 -4.16 13.61
N LEU A 288 -18.93 -3.67 14.23
CA LEU A 288 -20.26 -4.26 14.14
C LEU A 288 -20.83 -4.23 12.71
N ILE A 289 -20.45 -3.22 11.91
CA ILE A 289 -20.89 -3.08 10.52
C ILE A 289 -20.20 -4.14 9.64
N VAL A 290 -18.91 -4.41 9.87
CA VAL A 290 -18.16 -5.42 9.11
C VAL A 290 -18.66 -6.83 9.44
N SER A 291 -18.95 -7.13 10.71
CA SER A 291 -19.52 -8.42 11.12
C SER A 291 -20.91 -8.66 10.53
N ASN A 292 -21.78 -7.63 10.48
CA ASN A 292 -23.08 -7.74 9.83
C ASN A 292 -22.99 -7.84 8.30
N ILE A 293 -22.00 -7.20 7.68
CA ILE A 293 -21.72 -7.35 6.24
C ILE A 293 -21.25 -8.77 5.94
N ILE A 294 -20.31 -9.31 6.71
CA ILE A 294 -19.82 -10.70 6.56
C ILE A 294 -20.95 -11.70 6.79
N LYS A 295 -21.77 -11.51 7.84
CA LYS A 295 -22.91 -12.39 8.13
C LYS A 295 -23.99 -12.32 7.04
N TYR A 296 -24.29 -11.13 6.54
CA TYR A 296 -25.20 -10.93 5.40
C TYR A 296 -24.67 -11.61 4.12
N PHE A 297 -23.35 -11.61 3.90
CA PHE A 297 -22.73 -12.30 2.76
C PHE A 297 -22.63 -13.83 2.93
N GLN A 298 -22.47 -14.32 4.16
CA GLN A 298 -22.53 -15.76 4.48
C GLN A 298 -23.94 -16.34 4.32
N GLU A 299 -24.96 -15.55 4.63
CA GLU A 299 -26.37 -15.92 4.43
C GLU A 299 -26.80 -15.83 2.96
N ALA A 300 -26.18 -14.94 2.15
CA ALA A 300 -26.48 -14.81 0.72
C ALA A 300 -25.79 -15.85 -0.18
N ASN A 301 -24.81 -16.61 0.33
CA ASN A 301 -24.07 -17.66 -0.37
C ASN A 301 -24.50 -19.10 0.00
N LYS A 302 -25.60 -19.24 0.76
CA LYS A 302 -26.36 -20.49 0.89
C LYS A 302 -27.60 -20.44 0.02
#